data_AF-A0A7S3BGM5-F1
#
_entry.id   AF-A0A7S3BGM5-F1
#
_cell.length_a   1.000
_cell.length_b   1.000
_cell.length_c   1.000
_cell.angle_alpha   90.00
_cell.angle_beta   90.00
_cell.angle_gamma   90.00
#
_symmetry.space_group_name_H-M   'P 1'
#
loop_
_entity.id
_entity.type
_entity.pdbx_description
1 polymer ?
#
loop_
_entity_poly.entity_id
_entity_poly.type
_entity_poly.pdbx_seq_one_letter_code
_entity_poly.pdbx_strand_id
1 'polypeptide(L)'
;AGFGELPGAEPYPCRNVDQNVADLRAQLAANAKGASELKRMASHFGLPTVTAYMRHVQDNAEESVRRAISALRSGEFDYHMDNGARVKVKASIDLATRSATVDFTGTSAQLSSNFNAPSAVCRAAVMYVFRTLVDEKIPMNEGCLRPI
;
A
#
# COMPACT_ATOMS: atom_id res chain seq x y z
N ALA A 1 -2.98 21.27 22.20
CA ALA A 1 -4.34 21.82 22.05
C ALA A 1 -5.29 20.63 21.95
N GLY A 2 -6.17 20.47 22.93
CA GLY A 2 -7.10 19.33 22.98
C GLY A 2 -8.14 19.43 21.88
N PHE A 3 -8.63 18.27 21.41
CA PHE A 3 -9.82 18.14 20.56
C PHE A 3 -11.11 18.57 21.33
N GLY A 4 -11.11 19.76 21.93
CA GLY A 4 -12.23 20.33 22.65
C GLY A 4 -13.22 20.92 21.66
N GLU A 5 -14.45 20.41 21.71
CA GLU A 5 -15.66 20.84 20.99
C GLU A 5 -15.48 21.00 19.46
N LEU A 6 -15.59 19.86 18.75
CA LEU A 6 -15.80 19.91 17.30
C LEU A 6 -17.22 20.44 17.02
N PRO A 7 -17.38 21.47 16.17
CA PRO A 7 -18.68 22.09 15.92
C PRO A 7 -19.65 21.08 15.28
N GLY A 8 -20.75 20.79 15.98
CA GLY A 8 -21.81 19.87 15.52
C GLY A 8 -22.89 20.52 14.64
N ALA A 9 -22.69 21.78 14.20
CA ALA A 9 -23.72 22.57 13.52
C ALA A 9 -23.58 22.61 11.98
N GLU A 10 -22.60 21.92 11.41
CA GLU A 10 -22.44 21.83 9.96
C GLU A 10 -23.51 20.93 9.33
N PRO A 11 -23.91 21.15 8.06
CA PRO A 11 -24.94 20.34 7.40
C PRO A 11 -24.63 18.83 7.35
N TYR A 12 -23.36 18.45 7.45
CA TYR A 12 -22.89 17.07 7.42
C TYR A 12 -21.80 16.84 8.49
N PRO A 13 -22.17 16.77 9.78
CA PRO A 13 -21.19 16.65 10.85
C PRO A 13 -20.56 15.25 10.85
N CYS A 14 -19.33 15.17 11.31
CA CYS A 14 -18.66 13.90 11.55
C CYS A 14 -19.44 13.09 12.60
N ARG A 15 -19.73 11.81 12.31
CA ARG A 15 -20.42 10.90 13.24
C ARG A 15 -19.41 10.23 14.16
N ASN A 16 -19.83 9.81 15.35
CA ASN A 16 -18.99 9.12 16.35
C ASN A 16 -17.73 9.91 16.72
N VAL A 17 -17.90 11.19 17.04
CA VAL A 17 -16.80 12.12 17.32
C VAL A 17 -15.82 11.57 18.37
N ASP A 18 -16.32 11.02 19.46
CA ASP A 18 -15.47 10.49 20.54
C ASP A 18 -14.55 9.36 20.05
N GLN A 19 -15.08 8.45 19.21
CA GLN A 19 -14.30 7.37 18.60
C GLN A 19 -13.26 7.93 17.64
N ASN A 20 -13.64 8.86 16.76
CA ASN A 20 -12.70 9.42 15.79
C ASN A 20 -11.56 10.18 16.48
N VAL A 21 -11.87 10.91 17.55
CA VAL A 21 -10.86 11.59 18.37
C VAL A 21 -9.96 10.56 19.07
N ALA A 22 -10.52 9.47 19.59
CA ALA A 22 -9.73 8.38 20.18
C ALA A 22 -8.78 7.74 19.15
N ASP A 23 -9.25 7.46 17.94
CA ASP A 23 -8.44 6.89 16.86
C ASP A 23 -7.32 7.84 16.43
N LEU A 24 -7.61 9.14 16.30
CA LEU A 24 -6.58 10.15 15.99
C LEU A 24 -5.51 10.24 17.09
N ARG A 25 -5.91 10.19 18.36
CA ARG A 25 -4.98 10.15 19.50
C ARG A 25 -4.11 8.89 19.46
N ALA A 26 -4.70 7.74 19.16
CA ALA A 26 -3.97 6.48 19.03
C ALA A 26 -2.94 6.52 17.89
N GLN A 27 -3.31 7.05 16.72
CA GLN A 27 -2.39 7.23 15.59
C GLN A 27 -1.22 8.17 15.93
N LEU A 28 -1.51 9.29 16.62
CA LEU A 28 -0.47 10.22 17.07
C LEU A 28 0.50 9.55 18.04
N ALA A 29 -0.02 8.80 19.02
CA ALA A 29 0.79 8.08 20.00
C ALA A 29 1.66 7.00 19.34
N ALA A 30 1.11 6.24 18.38
CA ALA A 30 1.85 5.24 17.62
C ALA A 30 3.01 5.87 16.83
N ASN A 31 2.76 6.98 16.12
CA ASN A 31 3.78 7.70 15.37
C ASN A 31 4.86 8.30 16.28
N ALA A 32 4.46 8.89 17.41
CA ALA A 32 5.40 9.44 18.38
C ALA A 32 6.32 8.34 18.96
N LYS A 33 5.75 7.18 19.30
CA LYS A 33 6.53 6.03 19.78
C LYS A 33 7.46 5.50 18.69
N GLY A 34 6.97 5.33 17.45
CA GLY A 34 7.79 4.90 16.32
C GLY A 34 8.98 5.83 16.06
N ALA A 35 8.75 7.15 16.07
CA ALA A 35 9.81 8.13 15.90
C ALA A 35 10.85 8.09 17.04
N SER A 36 10.40 7.91 18.29
CA SER A 36 11.28 7.77 19.45
C SER A 36 12.16 6.52 19.35
N GLU A 37 11.58 5.38 18.97
CA GLU A 37 12.33 4.13 18.83
C GLU A 37 13.33 4.18 17.68
N LEU A 38 12.96 4.78 16.53
CA LEU A 38 13.90 4.98 15.42
C LEU A 38 15.09 5.86 15.82
N LYS A 39 14.84 6.95 16.57
CA LYS A 39 15.91 7.79 17.12
C LYS A 39 16.80 7.01 18.08
N ARG A 40 16.22 6.21 18.98
CA ARG A 40 16.96 5.37 19.93
C ARG A 40 17.84 4.34 19.21
N MET A 41 17.30 3.67 18.18
CA MET A 41 18.06 2.76 17.33
C MET A 41 19.21 3.46 16.63
N ALA A 42 18.98 4.65 16.05
CA ALA A 42 20.01 5.43 15.39
C ALA A 42 21.11 5.90 16.35
N SER A 43 20.76 6.28 17.59
CA SER A 43 21.73 6.63 18.63
C SER A 43 22.57 5.45 19.09
N HIS A 44 21.98 4.25 19.15
CA HIS A 44 22.67 3.05 19.65
C HIS A 44 23.52 2.34 18.58
N PHE A 45 23.01 2.21 17.35
CA PHE A 45 23.66 1.46 16.26
C PHE A 45 24.31 2.35 15.20
N GLY A 46 24.07 3.67 15.25
CA GLY A 46 24.48 4.61 14.22
C GLY A 46 23.49 4.68 13.05
N LEU A 47 23.25 5.89 12.56
CA LEU A 47 22.38 6.14 11.40
C LEU A 47 22.79 5.35 10.14
N PRO A 48 24.09 5.22 9.78
CA PRO A 48 24.50 4.46 8.60
C PRO A 48 24.07 2.99 8.66
N THR A 49 24.25 2.35 9.82
CA THR A 49 23.85 0.96 10.07
C THR A 49 22.35 0.79 9.94
N VAL A 50 21.56 1.60 10.65
CA VAL A 50 20.09 1.51 10.61
C VAL A 50 19.56 1.68 9.17
N THR A 51 20.11 2.65 8.44
CA THR A 51 19.71 2.93 7.05
C THR A 51 20.10 1.77 6.13
N ALA A 52 21.27 1.16 6.32
CA ALA A 52 21.68 -0.03 5.57
C ALA A 52 20.73 -1.21 5.80
N TYR A 53 20.37 -1.50 7.05
CA TYR A 53 19.40 -2.56 7.35
C TYR A 53 18.00 -2.27 6.80
N MET A 54 17.54 -1.01 6.83
CA MET A 54 16.27 -0.65 6.17
C MET A 54 16.29 -0.96 4.67
N ARG A 55 17.42 -0.69 4.00
CA ARG A 55 17.59 -1.08 2.58
C ARG A 55 17.58 -2.59 2.41
N HIS A 56 18.34 -3.35 3.21
CA HIS A 56 18.35 -4.81 3.14
C HIS A 56 16.97 -5.44 3.30
N VAL A 57 16.13 -4.89 4.18
CA VAL A 57 14.74 -5.36 4.34
C VAL A 57 13.92 -5.13 3.07
N GLN A 58 14.08 -3.99 2.41
CA GLN A 58 13.40 -3.71 1.15
C GLN A 58 13.96 -4.56 -0.01
N ASP A 59 15.28 -4.72 -0.10
CA ASP A 59 15.94 -5.50 -1.15
C ASP A 59 15.55 -6.99 -1.06
N ASN A 60 15.43 -7.52 0.16
CA ASN A 60 14.92 -8.88 0.38
C ASN A 60 13.46 -9.03 -0.04
N ALA A 61 12.62 -8.02 0.21
CA ALA A 61 11.23 -8.04 -0.23
C ALA A 61 11.11 -7.97 -1.76
N GLU A 62 11.94 -7.14 -2.41
CA GLU A 62 12.04 -7.07 -3.86
C GLU A 62 12.43 -8.42 -4.47
N GLU A 63 13.53 -9.04 -4.01
CA GLU A 63 13.99 -10.32 -4.56
C GLU A 63 12.98 -11.45 -4.35
N SER A 64 12.25 -11.43 -3.23
CA SER A 64 11.19 -12.40 -2.97
C SER A 64 10.02 -12.27 -3.95
N VAL A 65 9.63 -11.04 -4.29
CA VAL A 65 8.61 -10.80 -5.33
C VAL A 65 9.15 -11.17 -6.72
N ARG A 66 10.40 -10.84 -7.06
CA ARG A 66 11.04 -11.24 -8.34
C ARG A 66 11.03 -12.75 -8.54
N ARG A 67 11.29 -13.52 -7.48
CA ARG A 67 11.21 -14.98 -7.50
C ARG A 67 9.78 -15.47 -7.78
N ALA A 68 8.78 -14.90 -7.11
CA ALA A 68 7.38 -15.24 -7.37
C ALA A 68 6.95 -14.89 -8.81
N ILE A 69 7.36 -13.72 -9.33
CA ILE A 69 7.11 -13.29 -10.72
C ILE A 69 7.64 -14.30 -11.74
N SER A 70 8.77 -14.93 -11.47
CA SER A 70 9.42 -15.87 -12.40
C SER A 70 8.58 -17.14 -12.66
N ALA A 71 7.61 -17.44 -11.80
CA ALA A 71 6.67 -18.56 -11.97
C ALA A 71 5.37 -18.15 -12.70
N LEU A 72 5.16 -16.85 -12.94
CA LEU A 72 3.94 -16.32 -13.54
C LEU A 72 4.01 -16.31 -15.07
N ARG A 73 2.83 -16.19 -15.68
CA ARG A 73 2.67 -15.96 -17.12
C ARG A 73 1.90 -14.66 -17.32
N SER A 74 2.20 -13.97 -18.41
CA SER A 74 1.42 -12.80 -18.81
C SER A 74 -0.04 -13.18 -19.03
N GLY A 75 -0.94 -12.27 -18.68
CA GLY A 75 -2.37 -12.47 -18.81
C GLY A 75 -3.13 -11.16 -18.76
N GLU A 76 -4.37 -11.19 -19.23
CA GLU A 76 -5.29 -10.08 -19.11
C GLU A 76 -6.67 -10.56 -18.67
N PHE A 77 -7.39 -9.68 -18.00
CA PHE A 77 -8.74 -9.95 -17.53
C PHE A 77 -9.59 -8.70 -17.64
N ASP A 78 -10.84 -8.88 -18.08
CA ASP A 78 -11.85 -7.83 -18.19
C ASP A 78 -13.02 -8.19 -17.27
N TYR A 79 -13.13 -7.46 -16.15
CA TYR A 79 -14.16 -7.70 -15.15
C TYR A 79 -15.28 -6.67 -15.26
N HIS A 80 -16.46 -7.14 -15.65
CA HIS A 80 -17.68 -6.33 -15.70
C HIS A 80 -18.36 -6.28 -14.33
N MET A 81 -18.72 -5.08 -13.90
CA MET A 81 -19.33 -4.81 -12.60
C MET A 81 -20.84 -4.61 -12.74
N ASP A 82 -21.58 -4.83 -11.65
CA ASP A 82 -23.04 -4.69 -11.62
C ASP A 82 -23.54 -3.27 -11.92
N ASN A 83 -22.68 -2.26 -11.72
CA ASN A 83 -22.96 -0.85 -12.02
C ASN A 83 -22.66 -0.47 -13.48
N GLY A 84 -22.35 -1.44 -14.34
CA GLY A 84 -22.04 -1.24 -15.76
C GLY A 84 -20.62 -0.77 -16.06
N ALA A 85 -19.80 -0.50 -15.04
CA ALA A 85 -18.38 -0.23 -15.22
C ALA A 85 -17.59 -1.52 -15.50
N ARG A 86 -16.37 -1.38 -15.98
CA ARG A 86 -15.43 -2.48 -16.12
C ARG A 86 -14.05 -2.13 -15.56
N VAL A 87 -13.39 -3.13 -15.01
CA VAL A 87 -11.98 -3.07 -14.62
C VAL A 87 -11.21 -4.01 -15.54
N LYS A 88 -10.38 -3.42 -16.39
CA LYS A 88 -9.51 -4.16 -17.31
C LYS A 88 -8.08 -4.10 -16.82
N VAL A 89 -7.47 -5.27 -16.62
CA VAL A 89 -6.09 -5.38 -16.13
C VAL A 89 -5.31 -6.31 -17.04
N LYS A 90 -4.15 -5.87 -17.46
CA LYS A 90 -3.15 -6.69 -18.15
C LYS A 90 -1.88 -6.75 -17.30
N ALA A 91 -1.47 -7.96 -16.92
CA ALA A 91 -0.19 -8.21 -16.30
C ALA A 91 0.78 -8.78 -17.35
N SER A 92 1.85 -8.04 -17.64
CA SER A 92 2.91 -8.48 -18.57
C SER A 92 4.15 -8.87 -17.79
N ILE A 93 4.64 -10.08 -17.97
CA ILE A 93 5.81 -10.61 -17.26
C ILE A 93 7.04 -10.53 -18.15
N ASP A 94 8.11 -9.88 -17.66
CA ASP A 94 9.43 -9.92 -18.26
C ASP A 94 10.32 -10.87 -17.44
N LEU A 95 10.62 -12.04 -18.01
CA LEU A 95 11.45 -13.05 -17.37
C LEU A 95 12.94 -12.69 -17.35
N ALA A 96 13.41 -11.82 -18.24
CA ALA A 96 14.83 -11.41 -18.26
C ALA A 96 15.15 -10.51 -17.07
N THR A 97 14.24 -9.58 -16.76
CA THR A 97 14.38 -8.68 -15.60
C THR A 97 13.67 -9.22 -14.35
N ARG A 98 12.88 -10.30 -14.48
CA ARG A 98 12.01 -10.84 -13.42
C ARG A 98 11.09 -9.76 -12.87
N SER A 99 10.48 -8.99 -13.77
CA SER A 99 9.57 -7.89 -13.46
C SER A 99 8.18 -8.12 -14.06
N ALA A 100 7.21 -7.37 -13.56
CA ALA A 100 5.87 -7.33 -14.10
C ALA A 100 5.51 -5.88 -14.47
N THR A 101 4.63 -5.70 -15.45
CA THR A 101 3.92 -4.44 -15.67
C THR A 101 2.43 -4.70 -15.52
N VAL A 102 1.77 -3.94 -14.64
CA VAL A 102 0.32 -3.99 -14.46
C VAL A 102 -0.32 -2.77 -15.12
N ASP A 103 -1.00 -3.01 -16.24
CA ASP A 103 -1.65 -2.00 -17.05
C ASP A 103 -3.17 -2.04 -16.85
N PHE A 104 -3.75 -0.89 -16.51
CA PHE A 104 -5.20 -0.72 -16.32
C PHE A 104 -5.88 -0.07 -17.53
N THR A 105 -5.15 0.14 -18.64
CA THR A 105 -5.68 0.73 -19.87
C THR A 105 -6.90 -0.03 -20.36
N GLY A 106 -7.98 0.71 -20.63
CA GLY A 106 -9.27 0.16 -21.02
C GLY A 106 -10.26 -0.02 -19.87
N THR A 107 -9.84 0.14 -18.61
CA THR A 107 -10.73 0.33 -17.45
C THR A 107 -11.64 1.54 -17.68
N SER A 108 -12.87 1.48 -17.18
CA SER A 108 -13.84 2.58 -17.27
C SER A 108 -13.30 3.88 -16.68
N ALA A 109 -13.76 5.02 -17.20
CA ALA A 109 -13.50 6.32 -16.61
C ALA A 109 -14.12 6.44 -15.21
N GLN A 110 -13.70 7.45 -14.46
CA GLN A 110 -14.26 7.78 -13.15
C GLN A 110 -15.79 7.93 -13.25
N LEU A 111 -16.49 7.30 -12.33
CA LEU A 111 -17.94 7.36 -12.24
C LEU A 111 -18.38 8.54 -11.38
N SER A 112 -19.61 9.01 -11.58
CA SER A 112 -20.25 10.03 -10.72
C SER A 112 -20.67 9.50 -9.34
N SER A 113 -20.46 8.21 -9.07
CA SER A 113 -20.73 7.56 -7.79
C SER A 113 -19.50 7.57 -6.87
N ASN A 114 -19.65 6.99 -5.67
CA ASN A 114 -18.54 6.76 -4.76
C ASN A 114 -17.68 5.52 -5.11
N PHE A 115 -17.97 4.84 -6.23
CA PHE A 115 -17.30 3.59 -6.62
C PHE A 115 -16.06 3.85 -7.49
N ASN A 116 -15.09 4.58 -6.93
CA ASN A 116 -13.85 4.97 -7.59
C ASN A 116 -12.65 4.62 -6.72
N ALA A 117 -11.54 4.18 -7.34
CA ALA A 117 -10.30 3.86 -6.65
C ALA A 117 -9.18 4.83 -7.08
N PRO A 118 -8.66 5.69 -6.16
CA PRO A 118 -7.47 6.47 -6.43
C PRO A 118 -6.24 5.60 -6.70
N SER A 119 -5.23 6.15 -7.36
CA SER A 119 -4.00 5.43 -7.71
C SER A 119 -3.32 4.72 -6.53
N ALA A 120 -3.34 5.34 -5.34
CA ALA A 120 -2.81 4.74 -4.12
C ALA A 120 -3.54 3.45 -3.71
N VAL A 121 -4.87 3.40 -3.89
CA VAL A 121 -5.68 2.21 -3.60
C VAL A 121 -5.37 1.12 -4.63
N CYS A 122 -5.29 1.46 -5.92
CA CYS A 122 -4.93 0.50 -6.96
C CYS A 122 -3.53 -0.09 -6.71
N ARG A 123 -2.55 0.74 -6.39
CA ARG A 123 -1.19 0.32 -6.08
C ARG A 123 -1.10 -0.58 -4.84
N ALA A 124 -1.87 -0.27 -3.79
CA ALA A 124 -1.95 -1.14 -2.62
C ALA A 124 -2.60 -2.49 -2.94
N ALA A 125 -3.64 -2.52 -3.76
CA ALA A 125 -4.27 -3.76 -4.22
C ALA A 125 -3.31 -4.62 -5.04
N VAL A 126 -2.56 -4.01 -5.98
CA VAL A 126 -1.51 -4.70 -6.74
C VAL A 126 -0.44 -5.26 -5.81
N MET A 127 0.10 -4.45 -4.88
CA MET A 127 1.08 -4.90 -3.90
C MET A 127 0.57 -6.10 -3.10
N TYR A 128 -0.69 -6.06 -2.66
CA TYR A 128 -1.32 -7.14 -1.90
C TYR A 128 -1.39 -8.42 -2.72
N VAL A 129 -1.85 -8.36 -3.98
CA VAL A 129 -1.91 -9.53 -4.87
C VAL A 129 -0.54 -10.17 -5.01
N PHE A 130 0.50 -9.41 -5.39
CA PHE A 130 1.85 -9.97 -5.52
C PHE A 130 2.40 -10.49 -4.19
N ARG A 131 2.09 -9.84 -3.06
CA ARG A 131 2.48 -10.33 -1.74
C ARG A 131 1.84 -11.68 -1.41
N THR A 132 0.59 -11.91 -1.80
CA THR A 132 -0.08 -13.21 -1.57
C THR A 132 0.50 -14.35 -2.40
N LEU A 133 1.20 -14.04 -3.49
CA LEU A 133 1.91 -15.02 -4.32
C LEU A 133 3.29 -15.39 -3.75
N VAL A 134 3.81 -14.61 -2.81
CA VAL A 134 5.10 -14.89 -2.14
C VAL A 134 4.87 -15.83 -0.97
N ASP A 135 5.29 -17.09 -1.13
CA ASP A 135 5.27 -18.13 -0.09
C ASP A 135 6.44 -18.00 0.90
N GLU A 136 6.71 -16.78 1.36
CA GLU A 136 7.76 -16.48 2.32
C GLU A 136 7.26 -15.51 3.40
N LYS A 137 7.85 -15.62 4.59
CA LYS A 137 7.59 -14.70 5.71
C LYS A 137 8.38 -13.40 5.54
N ILE A 138 8.06 -12.63 4.51
CA ILE A 138 8.60 -11.29 4.28
C ILE A 138 7.67 -10.19 4.81
N PRO A 139 8.22 -9.07 5.35
CA PRO A 139 7.42 -7.92 5.74
C PRO A 139 6.87 -7.18 4.50
N MET A 140 5.64 -6.67 4.58
CA MET A 140 5.04 -5.86 3.53
C MET A 140 5.62 -4.44 3.55
N ASN A 141 6.31 -4.06 2.47
CA ASN A 141 6.95 -2.76 2.32
C ASN A 141 7.14 -2.42 0.84
N GLU A 142 7.61 -1.21 0.56
CA GLU A 142 7.80 -0.66 -0.78
C GLU A 142 8.73 -1.49 -1.69
N GLY A 143 9.65 -2.27 -1.12
CA GLY A 143 10.48 -3.22 -1.87
C GLY A 143 9.66 -4.22 -2.69
N CYS A 144 8.47 -4.60 -2.22
CA CYS A 144 7.56 -5.49 -2.95
C CYS A 144 7.08 -4.91 -4.29
N LEU A 145 7.07 -3.58 -4.43
CA LEU A 145 6.58 -2.88 -5.63
C LEU A 145 7.68 -2.52 -6.62
N ARG A 146 8.96 -2.56 -6.23
CA ARG A 146 10.07 -2.22 -7.12
C ARG A 146 10.16 -3.06 -8.42
N PRO A 147 9.77 -4.35 -8.46
CA PRO A 147 9.78 -5.13 -9.69
C PRO A 147 8.45 -5.07 -10.46
N ILE A 148 7.54 -4.13 -10.15
CA ILE A 148 6.17 -4.04 -10.69
C ILE A 148 5.93 -2.67 -11.35
#